data_AF-A0A7R9FC78-F1
#
_entry.id   AF-A0A7R9FC78-F1
#
_cell.length_a   1.000
_cell.length_b   1.000
_cell.length_c   1.000
_cell.angle_alpha   90.00
_cell.angle_beta   90.00
_cell.angle_gamma   90.00
#
_symmetry.space_group_name_H-M   'P 1'
#
loop_
_entity.id
_entity.type
_entity.pdbx_description
1 polymer ?
#
loop_
_entity_poly.entity_id
_entity_poly.type
_entity_poly.pdbx_seq_one_letter_code
_entity_poly.pdbx_strand_id
1 'polypeptide(L)'
;MTLVKSKNKREKGKLILLEGKRLIADAILSGFPPQIVFFSRLSDLKNLNLPSFGVQVYKLPYKTISLWSDVSTSPGIVGIMKIPPVDKKMPGPEDLPLTILCDNIREPGNLGTILRTAAAVGCHQVLLTKG
;
A
#
# COMPACT_ATOMS: atom_id res chain seq x y z
N MET A 1 -10.77 3.01 12.04
CA MET A 1 -9.29 2.93 12.19
C MET A 1 -8.83 1.55 12.69
N THR A 2 -9.51 0.97 13.69
CA THR A 2 -9.19 -0.37 14.23
C THR A 2 -9.23 -1.50 13.20
N LEU A 3 -9.98 -1.34 12.09
CA LEU A 3 -10.14 -2.35 11.04
C LEU A 3 -8.89 -2.59 10.18
N VAL A 4 -7.94 -1.64 10.13
CA VAL A 4 -6.85 -1.65 9.12
C VAL A 4 -5.44 -1.69 9.70
N LYS A 5 -5.26 -1.36 11.00
CA LYS A 5 -3.92 -1.36 11.62
C LYS A 5 -3.48 -2.74 12.14
N SER A 6 -4.40 -3.54 12.71
CA SER A 6 -4.07 -4.87 13.25
C SER A 6 -4.01 -5.96 12.16
N LYS A 7 -3.00 -6.85 12.21
CA LYS A 7 -2.83 -8.01 11.29
C LYS A 7 -4.13 -8.82 11.16
N ASN A 8 -4.73 -9.21 12.29
CA ASN A 8 -6.00 -9.97 12.34
C ASN A 8 -7.19 -9.25 11.70
N LYS A 9 -7.24 -7.92 11.75
CA LYS A 9 -8.34 -7.15 11.17
C LYS A 9 -8.10 -6.82 9.69
N ARG A 10 -6.84 -6.67 9.26
CA ARG A 10 -6.46 -6.64 7.83
C ARG A 10 -6.81 -7.93 7.11
N GLU A 11 -6.53 -9.08 7.72
CA GLU A 11 -6.86 -10.40 7.14
C GLU A 11 -8.37 -10.62 7.01
N LYS A 12 -9.16 -10.22 8.02
CA LYS A 12 -10.63 -10.34 7.98
C LYS A 12 -11.29 -9.33 7.04
N GLY A 13 -10.84 -8.08 7.03
CA GLY A 13 -11.40 -7.02 6.20
C GLY A 13 -10.90 -7.03 4.76
N LYS A 14 -9.75 -7.68 4.50
CA LYS A 14 -8.98 -7.55 3.25
C LYS A 14 -8.73 -6.10 2.85
N LEU A 15 -8.50 -5.23 3.83
CA LEU A 15 -8.25 -3.80 3.63
C LEU A 15 -6.85 -3.43 4.11
N ILE A 16 -6.24 -2.47 3.41
CA ILE A 16 -4.97 -1.84 3.77
C ILE A 16 -5.10 -0.33 3.73
N LEU A 17 -4.33 0.33 4.59
CA LEU A 17 -4.23 1.78 4.66
C LEU A 17 -2.89 2.18 4.03
N LEU A 18 -2.94 3.03 3.01
CA LEU A 18 -1.76 3.64 2.40
C LEU A 18 -1.68 5.11 2.78
N GLU A 19 -0.55 5.52 3.33
CA GLU A 19 -0.28 6.90 3.70
C GLU A 19 0.56 7.58 2.62
N GLY A 20 0.09 8.73 2.13
CA GLY A 20 0.80 9.53 1.15
C GLY A 20 0.36 9.33 -0.30
N LYS A 21 0.40 10.44 -1.03
CA LYS A 21 -0.10 10.55 -2.41
C LYS A 21 0.56 9.56 -3.39
N ARG A 22 1.87 9.35 -3.28
CA ARG A 22 2.62 8.46 -4.19
C ARG A 22 2.13 7.03 -4.09
N LEU A 23 2.01 6.49 -2.88
CA LEU A 23 1.55 5.12 -2.66
C LEU A 23 0.12 4.91 -3.17
N ILE A 24 -0.76 5.91 -2.97
CA ILE A 24 -2.13 5.86 -3.48
C ILE A 24 -2.14 5.90 -5.02
N ALA A 25 -1.29 6.72 -5.65
CA ALA A 25 -1.16 6.77 -7.10
C ALA A 25 -0.64 5.46 -7.68
N ASP A 26 0.41 4.87 -7.08
CA ASP A 26 0.98 3.59 -7.50
C ASP A 26 -0.06 2.46 -7.41
N ALA A 27 -0.90 2.48 -6.37
CA ALA A 27 -1.99 1.52 -6.22
C ALA A 27 -3.08 1.68 -7.30
N ILE A 28 -3.46 2.91 -7.64
CA ILE A 28 -4.40 3.20 -8.74
C ILE A 28 -3.83 2.68 -10.07
N LEU A 29 -2.55 2.96 -10.36
CA LEU A 29 -1.87 2.50 -11.56
C LEU A 29 -1.76 0.96 -11.62
N SER A 30 -1.67 0.31 -10.46
CA SER A 30 -1.64 -1.15 -10.34
C SER A 30 -3.02 -1.80 -10.42
N GLY A 31 -4.10 -1.04 -10.65
CA GLY A 31 -5.47 -1.55 -10.75
C GLY A 31 -6.17 -1.76 -9.39
N PHE A 32 -5.63 -1.21 -8.31
CA PHE A 32 -6.19 -1.30 -6.95
C PHE A 32 -6.59 0.09 -6.44
N PRO A 33 -7.65 0.70 -6.98
CA PRO A 33 -8.08 2.03 -6.55
C PRO A 33 -8.57 2.04 -5.09
N PRO A 34 -8.44 3.18 -4.39
CA PRO A 34 -8.94 3.31 -3.03
C PRO A 34 -10.47 3.26 -2.99
N GLN A 35 -11.02 2.67 -1.93
CA GLN A 35 -12.45 2.77 -1.60
C GLN A 35 -12.76 4.09 -0.89
N ILE A 36 -11.82 4.55 -0.06
CA ILE A 36 -11.96 5.77 0.73
C ILE A 36 -10.65 6.55 0.69
N VAL A 37 -10.72 7.86 0.52
CA VAL A 37 -9.58 8.78 0.62
C VAL A 37 -9.89 9.87 1.64
N PHE A 38 -9.00 10.02 2.61
CA PHE A 38 -9.01 11.12 3.57
C PHE A 38 -7.90 12.10 3.24
N PHE A 39 -8.18 13.39 3.23
CA PHE A 39 -7.20 14.43 2.90
C PHE A 39 -7.37 15.69 3.76
N SER A 40 -6.28 16.43 3.96
CA SER A 40 -6.29 17.67 4.77
C SER A 40 -6.43 18.94 3.95
N ARG A 41 -5.67 19.04 2.85
CA ARG A 41 -5.63 20.19 1.95
C ARG A 41 -5.93 19.76 0.53
N LEU A 42 -6.55 20.64 -0.26
CA LEU A 42 -6.82 20.35 -1.68
C LEU A 42 -5.53 20.08 -2.48
N SER A 43 -4.41 20.67 -2.07
CA SER A 43 -3.08 20.38 -2.63
C SER A 43 -2.67 18.91 -2.50
N ASP A 44 -3.13 18.21 -1.47
CA ASP A 44 -2.77 16.81 -1.21
C ASP A 44 -3.45 15.87 -2.24
N LEU A 45 -4.58 16.30 -2.82
CA LEU A 45 -5.31 15.60 -3.89
C LEU A 45 -4.86 15.99 -5.31
N LYS A 46 -4.16 17.11 -5.47
CA LYS A 46 -3.77 17.64 -6.79
C LYS A 46 -3.02 16.58 -7.59
N ASN A 47 -3.35 16.36 -8.87
CA ASN A 47 -2.74 15.34 -9.73
C ASN A 47 -2.89 13.89 -9.25
N LEU A 48 -3.84 13.60 -8.35
CA LEU A 48 -4.22 12.23 -8.03
C LEU A 48 -5.43 11.86 -8.91
N ASN A 49 -5.23 10.94 -9.86
CA ASN A 49 -6.27 10.50 -10.79
C ASN A 49 -7.20 9.51 -10.10
N LEU A 50 -8.05 10.01 -9.20
CA LEU A 50 -9.08 9.21 -8.55
C LEU A 50 -10.15 8.79 -9.58
N PRO A 51 -10.64 7.54 -9.53
CA PRO A 51 -11.80 7.13 -10.31
C PRO A 51 -13.01 8.05 -10.07
N SER A 52 -13.79 8.29 -11.11
CA SER A 52 -14.99 9.15 -11.07
C SER A 52 -16.14 8.57 -10.25
N PHE A 53 -16.15 7.27 -9.98
CA PHE A 53 -17.16 6.57 -9.19
C PHE A 53 -16.53 5.54 -8.25
N GLY A 54 -17.22 5.22 -7.15
CA GLY A 54 -16.84 4.15 -6.23
C GLY A 54 -15.77 4.53 -5.19
N VAL A 55 -15.28 5.78 -5.20
CA VAL A 55 -14.35 6.31 -4.20
C VAL A 55 -15.05 7.35 -3.35
N GLN A 56 -15.05 7.13 -2.03
CA GLN A 56 -15.54 8.12 -1.07
C GLN A 56 -14.39 9.03 -0.66
N VAL A 57 -14.58 10.34 -0.75
CA VAL A 57 -13.52 11.33 -0.49
C VAL A 57 -13.95 12.24 0.66
N TYR A 58 -13.15 12.30 1.72
CA TYR A 58 -13.46 13.03 2.94
C TYR A 58 -12.35 14.00 3.31
N LYS A 59 -12.72 15.28 3.50
CA LYS A 59 -11.81 16.28 4.04
C LYS A 59 -11.79 16.18 5.57
N LEU A 60 -10.60 16.06 6.16
CA LEU A 60 -10.42 16.03 7.61
C LEU A 60 -9.37 17.05 8.06
N PRO A 61 -9.41 17.52 9.32
CA PRO A 61 -8.32 18.32 9.86
C PRO A 61 -7.00 17.56 9.80
N TYR A 62 -5.90 18.27 9.48
CA TYR A 62 -4.55 17.68 9.43
C TYR A 62 -4.23 16.91 10.73
N LYS A 63 -4.55 17.48 11.89
CA LYS A 63 -4.37 16.84 13.20
C LYS A 63 -5.04 15.47 13.30
N THR A 64 -6.22 15.29 12.71
CA THR A 64 -6.92 14.00 12.70
C THR A 64 -6.17 12.97 11.85
N ILE A 65 -5.66 13.38 10.69
CA ILE A 65 -4.87 12.51 9.82
C ILE A 65 -3.51 12.19 10.47
N SER A 66 -2.88 13.16 11.13
CA SER A 66 -1.61 12.95 11.86
C SER A 66 -1.74 11.96 13.01
N LEU A 67 -2.90 11.84 13.66
CA LEU A 67 -3.15 10.80 14.67
C LEU A 67 -3.18 9.39 14.07
N TRP A 68 -3.35 9.27 12.76
CA TRP A 68 -3.39 7.98 12.06
C TRP A 68 -2.05 7.64 11.39
N SER A 69 -1.21 8.64 11.18
CA SER A 69 0.15 8.51 10.64
C SER A 69 1.04 7.70 11.56
N ASP A 70 1.85 6.82 10.97
CA ASP A 70 2.94 6.14 11.70
C ASP A 70 4.29 6.86 11.46
N VAL A 71 4.31 7.93 10.65
CA VAL A 71 5.48 8.78 10.39
C VAL A 71 5.44 10.10 11.16
N SER A 72 6.61 10.67 11.43
CA SER A 72 6.76 11.93 12.17
C SER A 72 6.14 13.13 11.46
N THR A 73 6.19 13.15 10.13
CA THR A 73 5.55 14.18 9.29
C THR A 73 4.52 13.54 8.41
N SER A 74 3.24 13.65 8.79
CA SER A 74 2.16 13.05 8.00
C SER A 74 2.05 13.76 6.63
N PRO A 75 1.87 13.02 5.53
CA PRO A 75 1.63 13.59 4.22
C PRO A 75 0.28 14.32 4.08
N GLY A 76 -0.60 14.23 5.08
CA GLY A 76 -1.92 14.89 5.05
C GLY A 76 -2.94 14.21 4.15
N ILE A 77 -2.63 13.01 3.63
CA ILE A 77 -3.54 12.19 2.82
C ILE A 77 -3.34 10.70 3.11
N VAL A 78 -4.46 9.98 3.21
CA VAL A 78 -4.50 8.55 3.49
C VAL A 78 -5.59 7.89 2.62
N GLY A 79 -5.27 6.74 2.02
CA GLY A 79 -6.20 5.92 1.25
C GLY A 79 -6.48 4.59 1.95
N ILE A 80 -7.73 4.13 1.90
CA ILE A 80 -8.13 2.77 2.29
C ILE A 80 -8.48 2.01 1.02
N MET A 81 -7.86 0.85 0.83
CA MET A 81 -7.98 0.04 -0.37
C MET A 81 -8.03 -1.44 -0.02
N LYS A 82 -8.44 -2.27 -0.98
CA LYS A 82 -8.39 -3.72 -0.83
C LYS A 82 -6.95 -4.23 -0.92
N ILE A 83 -6.64 -5.25 -0.13
CA ILE A 83 -5.39 -6.01 -0.27
C ILE A 83 -5.48 -6.79 -1.59
N PRO A 84 -4.49 -6.67 -2.48
CA PRO A 84 -4.47 -7.45 -3.71
C PRO A 84 -4.38 -8.95 -3.40
N PRO A 85 -5.06 -9.81 -4.18
CA PRO A 85 -4.84 -11.25 -4.07
C PRO A 85 -3.39 -11.58 -4.40
N VAL A 86 -2.84 -12.60 -3.72
CA VAL A 86 -1.52 -13.15 -4.04
C VAL A 86 -1.72 -14.17 -5.14
N ASP A 87 -1.87 -13.70 -6.37
CA ASP A 87 -1.93 -14.57 -7.52
C ASP A 87 -0.51 -14.88 -8.00
N LYS A 88 -0.30 -16.10 -8.51
CA LYS A 88 0.96 -16.45 -9.20
C LYS A 88 1.04 -15.64 -10.48
N LYS A 89 1.69 -14.48 -10.42
CA LYS A 89 2.02 -13.72 -11.62
C LYS A 89 2.95 -14.58 -12.46
N MET A 90 2.60 -14.79 -13.73
CA MET A 90 3.54 -15.38 -14.66
C MET A 90 4.69 -14.39 -14.86
N PRO A 91 5.94 -14.84 -14.80
CA PRO A 91 7.08 -13.99 -15.08
C PRO A 91 6.98 -13.39 -16.48
N GLY A 92 7.33 -12.12 -16.59
CA GLY A 92 7.52 -11.46 -17.87
C GLY A 92 8.79 -11.97 -18.57
N PRO A 93 8.90 -11.78 -19.89
CA PRO A 93 10.09 -12.15 -20.65
C PRO A 93 11.36 -11.41 -20.21
N GLU A 94 11.21 -10.23 -19.58
CA GLU A 94 12.30 -9.39 -19.07
C GLU A 94 12.63 -9.65 -17.59
N ASP A 95 11.88 -10.52 -16.90
CA ASP A 95 12.14 -10.79 -15.49
C ASP A 95 13.41 -11.64 -15.34
N LEU A 96 14.30 -11.22 -14.43
CA LEU A 96 15.47 -12.01 -14.07
C LEU A 96 15.01 -13.34 -13.47
N PRO A 97 15.62 -14.49 -13.83
CA PRO A 97 15.31 -15.80 -13.27
C PRO A 97 15.85 -15.95 -11.83
N LEU A 98 15.60 -14.95 -10.99
CA LEU A 98 15.98 -14.83 -9.61
C LEU A 98 14.77 -15.12 -8.73
N THR A 99 14.93 -16.05 -7.78
CA THR A 99 13.94 -16.30 -6.73
C THR A 99 14.55 -15.95 -5.38
N ILE A 100 13.86 -15.12 -4.60
CA ILE A 100 14.29 -14.74 -3.24
C ILE A 100 13.40 -15.44 -2.23
N LEU A 101 13.97 -16.29 -1.37
CA LEU A 101 13.27 -16.88 -0.23
C LEU A 101 13.58 -16.06 1.03
N CYS A 102 12.55 -15.49 1.63
CA CYS A 102 12.62 -14.80 2.90
C CYS A 102 12.13 -15.74 4.01
N ASP A 103 13.07 -16.21 4.83
CA ASP A 103 12.76 -17.04 6.00
C ASP A 103 12.88 -16.23 7.29
N ASN A 104 11.81 -16.26 8.10
CA ASN A 104 11.77 -15.67 9.44
C ASN A 104 12.19 -14.18 9.53
N ILE A 105 11.73 -13.35 8.59
CA ILE A 105 11.96 -11.90 8.63
C ILE A 105 11.10 -11.26 9.73
N ARG A 106 11.75 -10.79 10.80
CA ARG A 106 11.07 -10.24 11.99
C ARG A 106 10.61 -8.80 11.82
N GLU A 107 11.47 -7.96 11.25
CA GLU A 107 11.21 -6.53 11.11
C GLU A 107 10.49 -6.23 9.79
N PRO A 108 9.28 -5.64 9.80
CA PRO A 108 8.55 -5.29 8.58
C PRO A 108 9.34 -4.37 7.64
N GLY A 109 10.21 -3.51 8.21
CA GLY A 109 11.10 -2.64 7.44
C GLY A 109 12.11 -3.40 6.58
N ASN A 110 12.61 -4.54 7.06
CA ASN A 110 13.56 -5.37 6.32
C ASN A 110 12.87 -6.02 5.11
N LEU A 111 11.69 -6.61 5.34
CA LEU A 111 10.90 -7.20 4.26
C LEU A 111 10.52 -6.14 3.21
N GLY A 112 10.09 -4.96 3.65
CA GLY A 112 9.77 -3.85 2.75
C GLY A 112 10.96 -3.36 1.92
N THR A 113 12.18 -3.44 2.44
CA THR A 113 13.40 -3.12 1.69
C THR A 113 13.72 -4.21 0.67
N ILE A 114 13.64 -5.49 1.05
CA ILE A 114 13.86 -6.61 0.14
C ILE A 114 12.87 -6.56 -1.03
N LEU A 115 11.58 -6.34 -0.76
CA LEU A 115 10.55 -6.26 -1.79
C LEU A 115 10.79 -5.09 -2.76
N ARG A 116 11.22 -3.93 -2.26
CA ARG A 116 11.56 -2.78 -3.11
C ARG A 116 12.76 -3.07 -4.00
N THR A 117 13.80 -3.70 -3.47
CA THR A 117 14.98 -4.08 -4.26
C THR A 117 14.63 -5.15 -5.30
N ALA A 118 13.87 -6.18 -4.91
CA ALA A 118 13.40 -7.23 -5.81
C ALA A 118 12.57 -6.66 -6.96
N ALA A 119 11.65 -5.74 -6.67
CA ALA A 119 10.86 -5.06 -7.69
C ALA A 119 11.71 -4.17 -8.61
N ALA A 120 12.72 -3.49 -8.07
CA ALA A 120 13.60 -2.62 -8.86
C ALA A 120 14.48 -3.37 -9.86
N VAL A 121 14.94 -4.59 -9.52
CA VAL A 121 15.78 -5.41 -10.40
C VAL A 121 14.98 -6.30 -11.36
N GLY A 122 13.65 -6.34 -11.24
CA GLY A 122 12.82 -7.27 -12.03
C GLY A 122 12.97 -8.72 -11.59
N CYS A 123 12.99 -8.98 -10.28
CA CYS A 123 13.05 -10.33 -9.74
C CYS A 123 11.78 -11.13 -10.08
N HIS A 124 11.94 -12.37 -10.54
CA HIS A 124 10.83 -13.25 -10.91
C HIS A 124 9.83 -13.48 -9.77
N GLN A 125 10.32 -13.82 -8.57
CA GLN A 125 9.44 -14.03 -7.41
C GLN A 125 10.15 -13.86 -6.07
N VAL A 126 9.36 -13.47 -5.08
CA VAL A 126 9.74 -13.47 -3.66
C VAL A 126 8.82 -14.40 -2.92
N LEU A 127 9.39 -15.38 -2.23
CA LEU A 127 8.68 -16.37 -1.43
C LEU A 127 8.89 -16.06 0.05
N LEU A 128 7.82 -16.17 0.83
CA LEU A 128 7.84 -15.98 2.28
C LEU A 128 7.53 -17.30 2.95
N THR A 129 8.32 -17.70 3.94
CA THR A 129 7.96 -18.81 4.82
C THR A 129 6.83 -18.38 5.75
N LYS A 130 6.09 -19.37 6.30
CA LYS A 130 4.96 -19.10 7.20
C LYS A 130 5.48 -18.54 8.54
N GLY A 131 5.04 -17.34 8.89
CA GLY A 131 5.36 -16.61 10.13
C GLY A 131 4.62 -15.27 10.22
#